data_AF-A0A8B6EVT4-F1
#
_entry.id   AF-A0A8B6EVT4-F1
#
_cell.length_a   1.000
_cell.length_b   1.000
_cell.length_c   1.000
_cell.angle_alpha   90.00
_cell.angle_beta   90.00
_cell.angle_gamma   90.00
#
_symmetry.space_group_name_H-M   'P 1'
#
loop_
_entity.id
_entity.type
_entity.pdbx_description
1 polymer ?
#
loop_
_entity_poly.entity_id
_entity_poly.type
_entity_poly.pdbx_seq_one_letter_code
_entity_poly.pdbx_strand_id
1 'polypeptide(L)'
;TTIDWESNSSYEDLLLWAILENRPNLASIFWMKSRNQLLCALLASCLYSKMAYKVKSTKDQSRYDDMRKQARIYEERSVYLQSKLYEENAALAMELVVTEFSVWDITISPLECAHENMMLDFISQSCCQRRLNKIWYNDIGGSLKGVLKKGLLNGCCFCFDTDNEHDESKLRKFVCSPLARFGLHYAFFFAALVCYSAFLLTELDFIDGLQSVGPYEWIVYIHLLGDVLEQYRHVGLKEPKFPTDLTDIYESKTLLKHSWLYRVKSYLYNFWNILDVISYILTVTAMLVRFFKPTTTNNLTRRFYSLGLFTMYMRFLHIILVERKLGPKIIMIKEMVKELLRFIGILLIFMMGVGVLYHANMYPKHEDMWNSAGWTYWRIWKIMYIPYWQIYGFNFLDSFDANSTTPCTTIQSEWESNPDIERCNRYDWVLIVIAAFYMLISNLLLVNLVIALFSFRFRRVQENSGKLWRYLRYEVIMDYRTIIPAPLNLIIRPILSCMSIYRKLRRCRHGNDVHNQKTDQEKKRKDESLRKNKRNKIKTLQSVHAVNCVLEI
;
A
#
# COMPACT_ATOMS: atom_id res chain seq x y z
N THR A 1 5.07 -55.20 4.88
CA THR A 1 3.91 -54.67 5.59
C THR A 1 3.78 -53.20 5.26
N THR A 2 3.14 -52.93 4.14
CA THR A 2 2.74 -51.60 3.67
C THR A 2 1.61 -51.12 4.57
N ILE A 3 1.94 -50.22 5.50
CA ILE A 3 0.94 -49.54 6.31
C ILE A 3 0.39 -48.40 5.46
N ASP A 4 -0.93 -48.43 5.24
CA ASP A 4 -1.69 -47.49 4.45
C ASP A 4 -1.50 -46.04 4.92
N TRP A 5 -1.13 -45.18 3.97
CA TRP A 5 -0.93 -43.73 4.15
C TRP A 5 -2.23 -42.93 4.02
N GLU A 6 -3.39 -43.57 4.09
CA GLU A 6 -4.71 -42.97 3.79
C GLU A 6 -5.42 -42.28 4.98
N SER A 7 -4.81 -42.17 6.17
CA SER A 7 -5.45 -41.50 7.34
C SER A 7 -4.80 -40.16 7.78
N ASN A 8 -3.93 -39.59 6.95
CA ASN A 8 -3.03 -38.49 7.36
C ASN A 8 -3.65 -37.09 7.54
N SER A 9 -4.95 -36.87 7.27
CA SER A 9 -5.67 -35.58 7.51
C SER A 9 -6.49 -35.54 8.80
N SER A 10 -6.69 -36.69 9.47
CA SER A 10 -7.77 -36.85 10.45
C SER A 10 -7.68 -35.90 11.66
N TYR A 11 -6.48 -35.64 12.19
CA TYR A 11 -6.33 -34.76 13.36
C TYR A 11 -6.50 -33.27 13.03
N GLU A 12 -6.14 -32.84 11.82
CA GLU A 12 -6.33 -31.47 11.37
C GLU A 12 -7.83 -31.21 11.10
N ASP A 13 -8.54 -32.19 10.56
CA ASP A 13 -10.00 -32.12 10.36
C ASP A 13 -10.77 -32.15 11.70
N LEU A 14 -10.33 -32.98 12.65
CA LEU A 14 -10.86 -33.00 14.03
C LEU A 14 -10.57 -31.68 14.77
N LEU A 15 -9.41 -31.07 14.53
CA LEU A 15 -9.09 -29.74 15.04
C LEU A 15 -10.07 -28.70 14.50
N LEU A 16 -10.34 -28.72 13.19
CA LEU A 16 -11.31 -27.82 12.56
C LEU A 16 -12.69 -27.98 13.19
N TRP A 17 -13.18 -29.21 13.33
CA TRP A 17 -14.44 -29.51 14.00
C TRP A 17 -14.49 -28.95 15.43
N ALA A 18 -13.45 -29.22 16.23
CA ALA A 18 -13.39 -28.75 17.61
C ALA A 18 -13.36 -27.21 17.72
N ILE A 19 -12.74 -26.53 16.76
CA ILE A 19 -12.73 -25.06 16.67
C ILE A 19 -14.13 -24.53 16.33
N LEU A 20 -14.78 -25.09 15.31
CA LEU A 20 -16.10 -24.65 14.85
C LEU A 20 -17.18 -24.85 15.93
N GLU A 21 -17.11 -25.94 16.69
CA GLU A 21 -17.99 -26.24 17.82
C GLU A 21 -17.60 -25.50 19.13
N ASN A 22 -16.59 -24.62 19.07
CA ASN A 22 -16.08 -23.84 20.22
C ASN A 22 -15.74 -24.73 21.45
N ARG A 23 -15.03 -25.84 21.22
CA ARG A 23 -14.57 -26.79 22.25
C ARG A 23 -13.07 -26.61 22.52
N PRO A 24 -12.65 -25.66 23.38
CA PRO A 24 -11.24 -25.25 23.50
C PRO A 24 -10.30 -26.35 24.02
N ASN A 25 -10.79 -27.22 24.91
CA ASN A 25 -10.02 -28.32 25.48
C ASN A 25 -9.72 -29.39 24.43
N LEU A 26 -10.72 -29.80 23.66
CA LEU A 26 -10.56 -30.77 22.56
C LEU A 26 -9.68 -30.19 21.45
N ALA A 27 -9.89 -28.91 21.10
CA ALA A 27 -9.07 -28.22 20.11
C ALA A 27 -7.58 -28.18 20.54
N SER A 28 -7.29 -28.03 21.83
CA SER A 28 -5.90 -28.06 22.32
C SER A 28 -5.26 -29.44 22.19
N ILE A 29 -6.02 -30.52 22.44
CA ILE A 29 -5.54 -31.91 22.29
C ILE A 29 -5.26 -32.24 20.83
N PHE A 30 -6.18 -31.91 19.92
CA PHE A 30 -6.00 -32.17 18.49
C PHE A 30 -4.88 -31.31 17.90
N TRP A 31 -4.72 -30.08 18.36
CA TRP A 31 -3.60 -29.23 17.96
C TRP A 31 -2.23 -29.84 18.31
N MET A 32 -2.07 -30.40 19.51
CA MET A 32 -0.80 -31.07 19.88
C MET A 32 -0.47 -32.27 19.00
N LYS A 33 -1.49 -32.96 18.46
CA LYS A 33 -1.32 -34.10 17.55
C LYS A 33 -1.20 -33.70 16.07
N SER A 34 -1.42 -32.43 15.73
CA SER A 34 -1.29 -31.96 14.35
C SER A 34 0.15 -32.01 13.87
N ARG A 35 0.36 -32.29 12.57
CA ARG A 35 1.69 -32.36 11.97
C ARG A 35 2.32 -30.97 11.84
N ASN A 36 1.52 -30.01 11.39
CA ASN A 36 1.95 -28.62 11.22
C ASN A 36 1.46 -27.74 12.37
N GLN A 37 1.95 -27.99 13.59
CA GLN A 37 1.51 -27.30 14.81
C GLN A 37 1.59 -25.76 14.70
N LEU A 38 2.64 -25.23 14.05
CA LEU A 38 2.81 -23.79 13.87
C LEU A 38 1.70 -23.18 13.00
N LEU A 39 1.49 -23.74 11.81
CA LEU A 39 0.46 -23.25 10.89
C LEU A 39 -0.94 -23.49 11.44
N CYS A 40 -1.20 -24.66 12.06
CA CYS A 40 -2.48 -24.97 12.70
C CYS A 40 -2.82 -23.98 13.82
N ALA A 41 -1.83 -23.53 14.61
CA ALA A 41 -2.06 -22.50 15.64
C ALA A 41 -2.46 -21.15 15.01
N LEU A 42 -1.77 -20.73 13.96
CA LEU A 42 -2.06 -19.48 13.23
C LEU A 42 -3.45 -19.51 12.58
N LEU A 43 -3.77 -20.62 11.92
CA LEU A 43 -5.08 -20.84 11.31
C LEU A 43 -6.20 -20.93 12.35
N ALA A 44 -5.96 -21.57 13.50
CA ALA A 44 -6.90 -21.59 14.61
C ALA A 44 -7.17 -20.18 15.15
N SER A 45 -6.12 -19.38 15.38
CA SER A 45 -6.27 -17.97 15.81
C SER A 45 -7.08 -17.15 14.79
N CYS A 46 -6.81 -17.34 13.50
CA CYS A 46 -7.56 -16.73 12.41
C CYS A 46 -9.04 -17.13 12.42
N LEU A 47 -9.35 -18.42 12.53
CA LEU A 47 -10.71 -18.93 12.57
C LEU A 47 -11.48 -18.41 13.79
N TYR A 48 -10.90 -18.48 14.98
CA TYR A 48 -11.53 -17.93 16.19
C TYR A 48 -11.77 -16.43 16.07
N SER A 49 -10.82 -15.67 15.53
CA SER A 49 -10.99 -14.23 15.30
C SER A 49 -12.12 -13.92 14.33
N LYS A 50 -12.23 -14.68 13.24
CA LYS A 50 -13.30 -14.52 12.22
C LYS A 50 -14.66 -14.95 12.76
N MET A 51 -14.74 -16.03 13.53
CA MET A 51 -15.98 -16.46 14.18
C MET A 51 -16.42 -15.45 15.25
N ALA A 52 -15.52 -15.00 16.12
CA ALA A 52 -15.80 -13.96 17.09
C ALA A 52 -16.38 -12.72 16.39
N TYR A 53 -15.80 -12.33 15.27
CA TYR A 53 -16.30 -11.21 14.49
C TYR A 53 -17.75 -11.37 14.02
N LYS A 54 -18.12 -12.56 13.51
CA LYS A 54 -19.51 -12.86 13.13
C LYS A 54 -20.45 -12.83 14.35
N VAL A 55 -19.99 -13.31 15.51
CA VAL A 55 -20.78 -13.29 16.76
C VAL A 55 -21.00 -11.87 17.28
N LYS A 56 -20.10 -10.92 17.02
CA LYS A 56 -20.32 -9.50 17.37
C LYS A 56 -21.62 -8.95 16.77
N SER A 57 -22.01 -9.45 15.60
CA SER A 57 -23.27 -9.06 14.93
C SER A 57 -24.52 -9.60 15.63
N THR A 58 -24.43 -10.68 16.40
CA THR A 58 -25.58 -11.30 17.10
C THR A 58 -25.82 -10.72 18.49
N LYS A 59 -25.02 -9.71 18.92
CA LYS A 59 -25.04 -9.08 20.25
C LYS A 59 -24.69 -10.00 21.44
N ASP A 60 -24.19 -11.21 21.20
CA ASP A 60 -23.73 -12.12 22.26
C ASP A 60 -22.31 -11.78 22.73
N GLN A 61 -22.20 -10.87 23.71
CA GLN A 61 -20.90 -10.37 24.18
C GLN A 61 -20.05 -11.47 24.85
N SER A 62 -20.65 -12.35 25.66
CA SER A 62 -19.91 -13.44 26.35
C SER A 62 -19.23 -14.38 25.36
N ARG A 63 -19.96 -14.85 24.34
CA ARG A 63 -19.42 -15.78 23.33
C ARG A 63 -18.38 -15.11 22.45
N TYR A 64 -18.55 -13.81 22.18
CA TYR A 64 -17.54 -12.99 21.51
C TYR A 64 -16.23 -12.95 22.30
N ASP A 65 -16.30 -12.67 23.61
CA ASP A 65 -15.14 -12.55 24.49
C ASP A 65 -14.40 -13.89 24.64
N ASP A 66 -15.14 -15.00 24.76
CA ASP A 66 -14.57 -16.35 24.82
C ASP A 66 -13.80 -16.72 23.54
N MET A 67 -14.40 -16.50 22.37
CA MET A 67 -13.74 -16.78 21.09
C MET A 67 -12.52 -15.88 20.87
N ARG A 68 -12.59 -14.60 21.27
CA ARG A 68 -11.43 -13.69 21.22
C ARG A 68 -10.31 -14.13 22.16
N LYS A 69 -10.65 -14.61 23.35
CA LYS A 69 -9.68 -15.19 24.29
C LYS A 69 -9.00 -16.40 23.67
N GLN A 70 -9.75 -17.30 23.05
CA GLN A 70 -9.19 -18.49 22.41
C GLN A 70 -8.28 -18.14 21.22
N ALA A 71 -8.64 -17.13 20.42
CA ALA A 71 -7.78 -16.61 19.35
C ALA A 71 -6.41 -16.15 19.89
N ARG A 72 -6.42 -15.33 20.96
CA ARG A 72 -5.18 -14.86 21.60
C ARG A 72 -4.31 -16.01 22.13
N ILE A 73 -4.91 -17.01 22.76
CA ILE A 73 -4.19 -18.18 23.27
C ILE A 73 -3.45 -18.91 22.13
N TYR A 74 -4.09 -19.12 20.99
CA TYR A 74 -3.45 -19.76 19.84
C TYR A 74 -2.38 -18.88 19.18
N GLU A 75 -2.57 -17.56 19.15
CA GLU A 75 -1.52 -16.62 18.72
C GLU A 75 -0.29 -16.69 19.64
N GLU A 76 -0.48 -16.63 20.96
CA GLU A 76 0.59 -16.76 21.96
C GLU A 76 1.32 -18.11 21.84
N ARG A 77 0.58 -19.21 21.64
CA ARG A 77 1.17 -20.54 21.39
C ARG A 77 2.02 -20.57 20.13
N SER A 78 1.55 -19.93 19.05
CA SER A 78 2.30 -19.85 17.78
C SER A 78 3.60 -19.05 17.93
N VAL A 79 3.55 -17.95 18.70
CA VAL A 79 4.70 -17.11 19.02
C VAL A 79 5.71 -17.90 19.87
N TYR A 80 5.24 -18.57 20.92
CA TYR A 80 6.07 -19.38 21.79
C TYR A 80 6.77 -20.52 21.02
N LEU A 81 6.01 -21.26 20.21
CA LEU A 81 6.54 -22.35 19.39
C LEU A 81 7.60 -21.84 18.40
N GLN A 82 7.34 -20.69 17.76
CA GLN A 82 8.31 -20.07 16.86
C GLN A 82 9.61 -19.69 17.59
N SER A 83 9.51 -19.10 18.79
CA SER A 83 10.69 -18.77 19.60
C SER A 83 11.49 -20.02 19.96
N LYS A 84 10.83 -21.12 20.34
CA LYS A 84 11.49 -22.40 20.65
C LYS A 84 12.17 -23.04 19.45
N LEU A 85 11.49 -23.12 18.31
CA LEU A 85 12.09 -23.61 17.06
C LEU A 85 13.32 -22.79 16.67
N TYR A 86 13.29 -21.48 16.92
CA TYR A 86 14.39 -20.58 16.62
C TYR A 86 15.59 -20.73 17.59
N GLU A 87 15.32 -21.04 18.86
CA GLU A 87 16.35 -21.36 19.87
C GLU A 87 17.08 -22.66 19.52
N GLU A 88 16.36 -23.69 19.06
CA GLU A 88 16.93 -24.99 18.69
C GLU A 88 17.72 -24.93 17.38
N ASN A 89 17.11 -24.42 16.31
CA ASN A 89 17.77 -24.28 15.02
C ASN A 89 17.27 -23.04 14.26
N ALA A 90 18.03 -21.96 14.38
CA ALA A 90 17.74 -20.70 13.72
C ALA A 90 17.61 -20.82 12.19
N ALA A 91 18.40 -21.68 11.53
CA ALA A 91 18.38 -21.81 10.08
C ALA A 91 17.10 -22.48 9.58
N LEU A 92 16.76 -23.64 10.15
CA LEU A 92 15.55 -24.38 9.80
C LEU A 92 14.29 -23.61 10.19
N ALA A 93 14.28 -22.93 11.35
CA ALA A 93 13.14 -22.12 11.77
C ALA A 93 12.87 -20.95 10.81
N MET A 94 13.92 -20.30 10.29
CA MET A 94 13.77 -19.23 9.29
C MET A 94 13.25 -19.75 7.95
N GLU A 95 13.57 -20.98 7.57
CA GLU A 95 13.08 -21.62 6.36
C GLU A 95 11.60 -22.01 6.53
N LEU A 96 11.27 -22.67 7.65
CA LEU A 96 9.93 -23.14 7.98
C LEU A 96 8.86 -22.04 7.99
N VAL A 97 9.24 -20.81 8.35
CA VAL A 97 8.32 -19.65 8.37
C VAL A 97 7.89 -19.22 6.96
N VAL A 98 8.69 -19.53 5.93
CA VAL A 98 8.45 -19.12 4.53
C VAL A 98 8.03 -20.29 3.64
N THR A 99 8.26 -21.53 4.07
CA THR A 99 7.78 -22.72 3.35
C THR A 99 6.26 -22.75 3.32
N GLU A 100 5.71 -23.02 2.13
CA GLU A 100 4.27 -23.23 1.95
C GLU A 100 3.88 -24.61 2.45
N PHE A 101 2.84 -24.68 3.27
CA PHE A 101 2.23 -25.93 3.71
C PHE A 101 0.78 -25.97 3.26
N SER A 102 0.28 -27.17 2.95
CA SER A 102 -1.15 -27.40 2.70
C SER A 102 -1.80 -27.88 3.99
N VAL A 103 -2.77 -27.12 4.51
CA VAL A 103 -3.65 -27.52 5.62
C VAL A 103 -5.07 -27.13 5.22
N TRP A 104 -6.03 -28.07 5.30
CA TRP A 104 -7.43 -27.87 4.85
C TRP A 104 -7.54 -27.34 3.40
N ASP A 105 -6.76 -27.92 2.48
CA ASP A 105 -6.63 -27.50 1.07
C ASP A 105 -6.14 -26.06 0.84
N ILE A 106 -5.67 -25.38 1.89
CA ILE A 106 -5.07 -24.05 1.82
C ILE A 106 -3.55 -24.19 1.80
N THR A 107 -2.93 -23.84 0.67
CA THR A 107 -1.47 -23.74 0.53
C THR A 107 -1.02 -22.33 0.90
N ILE A 108 -0.45 -22.16 2.10
CA ILE A 108 0.00 -20.86 2.59
C ILE A 108 1.27 -20.99 3.44
N SER A 109 2.13 -19.97 3.40
CA SER A 109 3.26 -19.89 4.34
C SER A 109 2.82 -19.35 5.71
N PRO A 110 3.41 -19.80 6.83
CA PRO A 110 3.10 -19.24 8.16
C PRO A 110 3.25 -17.72 8.23
N LEU A 111 4.25 -17.17 7.54
CA LEU A 111 4.49 -15.73 7.48
C LEU A 111 3.37 -14.96 6.74
N GLU A 112 2.92 -15.49 5.60
CA GLU A 112 1.83 -14.92 4.82
C GLU A 112 0.49 -15.01 5.56
N CYS A 113 0.20 -16.16 6.17
CA CYS A 113 -0.97 -16.35 7.03
C CYS A 113 -0.98 -15.34 8.19
N ALA A 114 0.18 -15.06 8.81
CA ALA A 114 0.29 -14.06 9.85
C ALA A 114 0.10 -12.63 9.33
N HIS A 115 0.59 -12.34 8.13
CA HIS A 115 0.47 -11.03 7.51
C HIS A 115 -0.97 -10.68 7.16
N GLU A 116 -1.68 -11.60 6.49
CA GLU A 116 -3.06 -11.42 6.05
C GLU A 116 -4.02 -11.22 7.22
N ASN A 117 -3.75 -11.86 8.37
CA ASN A 117 -4.59 -11.81 9.56
C ASN A 117 -4.10 -10.80 10.61
N MET A 118 -3.18 -9.89 10.24
CA MET A 118 -2.70 -8.80 11.12
C MET A 118 -2.09 -9.30 12.46
N MET A 119 -1.45 -10.48 12.48
CA MET A 119 -0.80 -11.04 13.68
C MET A 119 0.56 -10.37 13.92
N LEU A 120 0.49 -9.18 14.52
CA LEU A 120 1.63 -8.29 14.79
C LEU A 120 2.70 -8.96 15.64
N ASP A 121 2.29 -9.71 16.68
CA ASP A 121 3.21 -10.32 17.64
C ASP A 121 4.07 -11.40 16.98
N PHE A 122 3.47 -12.23 16.12
CA PHE A 122 4.17 -13.26 15.35
C PHE A 122 5.20 -12.68 14.38
N ILE A 123 4.82 -11.66 13.58
CA ILE A 123 5.74 -11.05 12.60
C ILE A 123 6.86 -10.27 13.29
N SER A 124 6.59 -9.73 14.48
CA SER A 124 7.57 -8.97 15.25
C SER A 124 8.71 -9.83 15.80
N GLN A 125 8.58 -11.16 15.84
CA GLN A 125 9.59 -12.06 16.37
C GLN A 125 10.91 -11.99 15.60
N SER A 126 12.02 -12.28 16.31
CA SER A 126 13.37 -12.24 15.74
C SER A 126 13.56 -13.20 14.56
N CYS A 127 12.89 -14.35 14.58
CA CYS A 127 12.91 -15.34 13.51
C CYS A 127 12.42 -14.74 12.19
N CYS A 128 11.18 -14.21 12.17
CA CYS A 128 10.58 -13.51 11.04
C CYS A 128 11.47 -12.35 10.56
N GLN A 129 11.94 -11.50 11.48
CA GLN A 129 12.71 -10.31 11.11
C GLN A 129 14.09 -10.63 10.52
N ARG A 130 14.77 -11.68 11.01
CA ARG A 130 16.05 -12.13 10.44
C ARG A 130 15.84 -12.77 9.06
N ARG A 131 14.78 -13.55 8.88
CA ARG A 131 14.44 -14.09 7.55
C ARG A 131 14.08 -12.96 6.57
N LEU A 132 13.33 -11.94 7.02
CA LEU A 132 13.04 -10.77 6.21
C LEU A 132 14.30 -9.97 5.84
N ASN A 133 15.28 -9.86 6.74
CA ASN A 133 16.59 -9.29 6.39
C ASN A 133 17.24 -10.10 5.26
N LYS A 134 17.27 -11.43 5.38
CA LYS A 134 17.84 -12.29 4.34
C LYS A 134 17.15 -12.10 2.99
N ILE A 135 15.82 -12.03 2.97
CA ILE A 135 15.04 -11.74 1.75
C ILE A 135 15.37 -10.35 1.19
N TRP A 136 15.49 -9.34 2.06
CA TRP A 136 15.80 -7.96 1.68
C TRP A 136 17.15 -7.83 0.95
N TYR A 137 18.16 -8.59 1.39
CA TYR A 137 19.49 -8.66 0.78
C TYR A 137 19.63 -9.77 -0.28
N ASN A 138 18.56 -10.50 -0.60
CA ASN A 138 18.57 -11.65 -1.52
C ASN A 138 19.64 -12.70 -1.15
N ASP A 139 19.76 -13.00 0.16
CA ASP A 139 20.74 -13.93 0.75
C ASP A 139 22.23 -13.56 0.52
N ILE A 140 22.51 -12.31 0.11
CA ILE A 140 23.87 -11.80 -0.06
C ILE A 140 24.45 -11.43 1.31
N GLY A 141 25.55 -12.09 1.70
CA GLY A 141 26.31 -11.76 2.91
C GLY A 141 26.85 -10.32 2.87
N GLY A 142 26.84 -9.63 4.01
CA GLY A 142 26.88 -8.17 4.17
C GLY A 142 28.09 -7.36 3.67
N SER A 143 28.84 -7.80 2.66
CA SER A 143 29.87 -6.96 1.99
C SER A 143 29.27 -6.18 0.81
N LEU A 144 28.41 -5.19 1.13
CA LEU A 144 27.76 -4.34 0.12
C LEU A 144 28.75 -3.41 -0.59
N LYS A 145 29.80 -2.96 0.11
CA LYS A 145 30.74 -1.93 -0.35
C LYS A 145 31.54 -2.36 -1.58
N GLY A 146 31.93 -3.63 -1.67
CA GLY A 146 32.68 -4.17 -2.82
C GLY A 146 31.82 -4.35 -4.08
N VAL A 147 30.53 -4.70 -3.90
CA VAL A 147 29.58 -4.90 -5.00
C VAL A 147 29.13 -3.56 -5.59
N LEU A 148 28.88 -2.56 -4.74
CA LEU A 148 28.47 -1.22 -5.18
C LEU A 148 29.54 -0.54 -6.05
N LYS A 149 30.82 -0.65 -5.64
CA LYS A 149 31.95 -0.05 -6.36
C LYS A 149 32.16 -0.67 -7.75
N LYS A 150 31.91 -1.98 -7.91
CA LYS A 150 31.99 -2.69 -9.20
C LYS A 150 30.75 -2.47 -10.07
N GLY A 151 29.56 -2.35 -9.48
CA GLY A 151 28.31 -2.10 -10.20
C GLY A 151 28.19 -0.68 -10.77
N LEU A 152 28.75 0.32 -10.09
CA LEU A 152 28.79 1.72 -10.58
C LEU A 152 29.76 1.91 -11.76
N LEU A 153 30.79 1.07 -11.87
CA LEU A 153 31.81 1.16 -12.92
C LEU A 153 31.42 0.45 -14.23
N ASN A 154 30.58 -0.59 -14.15
CA ASN A 154 30.25 -1.45 -15.30
C ASN A 154 28.88 -1.19 -15.94
N GLY A 155 28.19 -0.12 -15.54
CA GLY A 155 26.86 0.20 -16.06
C GLY A 155 25.79 -0.76 -15.53
N CYS A 156 24.58 -0.25 -15.31
CA CYS A 156 23.43 -1.05 -14.95
C CYS A 156 23.00 -1.92 -16.14
N CYS A 157 23.70 -3.03 -16.37
CA CYS A 157 23.25 -4.03 -17.33
C CYS A 157 21.98 -4.66 -16.77
N PHE A 158 20.85 -4.26 -17.33
CA PHE A 158 19.56 -4.86 -17.04
C PHE A 158 19.57 -6.32 -17.48
N CYS A 159 18.92 -7.14 -16.65
CA CYS A 159 18.85 -8.60 -16.78
C CYS A 159 18.49 -9.03 -18.21
N PHE A 160 19.49 -9.43 -18.98
CA PHE A 160 19.37 -10.36 -20.09
C PHE A 160 20.22 -11.58 -19.76
N ASP A 161 19.66 -12.77 -19.98
CA ASP A 161 20.38 -14.03 -19.84
C ASP A 161 21.56 -14.04 -20.82
N THR A 162 22.77 -13.83 -20.31
CA THR A 162 24.01 -14.18 -20.99
C THR A 162 24.82 -15.10 -20.08
N ASP A 163 25.25 -16.22 -20.65
CA ASP A 163 25.78 -17.42 -20.00
C ASP A 163 27.23 -17.27 -19.48
N ASN A 164 27.56 -16.19 -18.76
CA ASN A 164 28.91 -16.02 -18.19
C ASN A 164 28.96 -16.17 -16.65
N GLU A 165 29.88 -17.03 -16.22
CA GLU A 165 29.65 -18.01 -15.16
C GLU A 165 30.61 -17.77 -13.97
N HIS A 166 30.41 -16.70 -13.19
CA HIS A 166 30.52 -16.73 -11.70
C HIS A 166 30.34 -15.34 -11.06
N ASP A 167 31.00 -14.30 -11.59
CA ASP A 167 31.00 -12.95 -10.99
C ASP A 167 29.78 -12.09 -11.41
N GLU A 168 29.27 -12.28 -12.63
CA GLU A 168 27.99 -11.69 -13.07
C GLU A 168 26.79 -12.20 -12.25
N SER A 169 26.88 -13.42 -11.71
CA SER A 169 25.79 -14.00 -10.92
C SER A 169 25.52 -13.25 -9.61
N LYS A 170 26.57 -12.71 -8.97
CA LYS A 170 26.45 -11.96 -7.70
C LYS A 170 25.91 -10.56 -7.93
N LEU A 171 26.38 -9.86 -8.97
CA LEU A 171 25.86 -8.55 -9.33
C LEU A 171 24.40 -8.64 -9.80
N ARG A 172 24.04 -9.65 -10.60
CA ARG A 172 22.66 -9.93 -11.00
C ARG A 172 21.77 -10.22 -9.79
N LYS A 173 22.22 -11.07 -8.85
CA LYS A 173 21.51 -11.31 -7.58
C LYS A 173 21.35 -10.03 -6.76
N PHE A 174 22.33 -9.13 -6.78
CA PHE A 174 22.26 -7.86 -6.06
C PHE A 174 21.27 -6.88 -6.71
N VAL A 175 21.32 -6.67 -8.03
CA VAL A 175 20.39 -5.79 -8.74
C VAL A 175 18.95 -6.31 -8.65
N CYS A 176 18.77 -7.63 -8.62
CA CYS A 176 17.47 -8.26 -8.37
C CYS A 176 17.05 -8.25 -6.89
N SER A 177 17.90 -7.82 -5.96
CA SER A 177 17.53 -7.74 -4.54
C SER A 177 16.49 -6.65 -4.29
N PRO A 178 15.53 -6.86 -3.38
CA PRO A 178 14.55 -5.85 -3.00
C PRO A 178 15.21 -4.53 -2.54
N LEU A 179 16.34 -4.60 -1.83
CA LEU A 179 17.09 -3.42 -1.41
C LEU A 179 17.60 -2.59 -2.59
N ALA A 180 18.21 -3.22 -3.60
CA ALA A 180 18.72 -2.49 -4.75
C ALA A 180 17.58 -1.86 -5.55
N ARG A 181 16.47 -2.57 -5.73
CA ARG A 181 15.26 -2.04 -6.39
C ARG A 181 14.66 -0.87 -5.63
N PHE A 182 14.58 -0.96 -4.31
CA PHE A 182 14.17 0.14 -3.44
C PHE A 182 15.10 1.35 -3.59
N GLY A 183 16.42 1.14 -3.50
CA GLY A 183 17.41 2.20 -3.64
C GLY A 183 17.32 2.90 -5.00
N LEU A 184 17.23 2.13 -6.09
CA LEU A 184 17.06 2.65 -7.45
C LEU A 184 15.75 3.43 -7.61
N HIS A 185 14.63 2.90 -7.08
CA HIS A 185 13.33 3.58 -7.10
C HIS A 185 13.42 4.98 -6.49
N TYR A 186 13.94 5.10 -5.26
CA TYR A 186 14.06 6.40 -4.61
C TYR A 186 15.16 7.29 -5.21
N ALA A 187 16.20 6.72 -5.82
CA ALA A 187 17.21 7.50 -6.55
C ALA A 187 16.62 8.15 -7.81
N PHE A 188 15.85 7.42 -8.61
CA PHE A 188 15.16 7.99 -9.78
C PHE A 188 14.08 8.99 -9.36
N PHE A 189 13.32 8.69 -8.31
CA PHE A 189 12.33 9.61 -7.77
C PHE A 189 12.96 10.91 -7.24
N PHE A 190 14.11 10.84 -6.57
CA PHE A 190 14.87 12.03 -6.14
C PHE A 190 15.38 12.84 -7.34
N ALA A 191 15.91 12.17 -8.37
CA ALA A 191 16.33 12.85 -9.60
C ALA A 191 15.14 13.54 -10.29
N ALA A 192 13.97 12.91 -10.35
CA ALA A 192 12.74 13.49 -10.86
C ALA A 192 12.29 14.70 -10.03
N LEU A 193 12.40 14.66 -8.70
CA LEU A 193 12.11 15.80 -7.82
C LEU A 193 13.03 17.01 -8.09
N VAL A 194 14.33 16.76 -8.30
CA VAL A 194 15.28 17.83 -8.66
C VAL A 194 14.92 18.41 -10.03
N CYS A 195 14.60 17.56 -11.01
CA CYS A 195 14.16 18.01 -12.34
C CYS A 195 12.85 18.80 -12.27
N TYR A 196 11.87 18.36 -11.47
CA TYR A 196 10.60 19.06 -11.26
C TYR A 196 10.85 20.42 -10.61
N SER A 197 11.71 20.47 -9.58
CA SER A 197 12.04 21.73 -8.91
C SER A 197 12.73 22.71 -9.85
N ALA A 198 13.68 22.25 -10.66
CA ALA A 198 14.33 23.05 -11.69
C ALA A 198 13.31 23.56 -12.72
N PHE A 199 12.45 22.67 -13.23
CA PHE A 199 11.37 23.00 -14.17
C PHE A 199 10.40 24.06 -13.62
N LEU A 200 10.00 23.96 -12.36
CA LEU A 200 9.05 24.89 -11.75
C LEU A 200 9.67 26.27 -11.42
N LEU A 201 10.98 26.32 -11.17
CA LEU A 201 11.70 27.56 -10.88
C LEU A 201 12.07 28.34 -12.15
N THR A 202 12.14 27.68 -13.31
CA THR A 202 12.30 28.33 -14.61
C THR A 202 10.98 28.88 -15.16
N GLU A 203 11.07 29.77 -16.14
CA GLU A 203 9.88 30.33 -16.80
C GLU A 203 9.05 29.22 -17.47
N LEU A 204 7.76 29.19 -17.14
CA LEU A 204 6.78 28.25 -17.66
C LEU A 204 6.19 28.81 -18.96
N ASP A 205 6.96 28.70 -20.04
CA ASP A 205 6.55 29.20 -21.35
C ASP A 205 5.31 28.48 -21.91
N PHE A 206 4.63 29.13 -22.85
CA PHE A 206 3.52 28.53 -23.57
C PHE A 206 3.99 27.33 -24.42
N ILE A 207 3.14 26.31 -24.52
CA ILE A 207 3.42 25.13 -25.34
C ILE A 207 3.00 25.41 -26.78
N ASP A 208 3.91 25.98 -27.58
CA ASP A 208 3.77 26.12 -29.04
C ASP A 208 4.19 24.82 -29.77
N GLY A 209 3.69 23.67 -29.30
CA GLY A 209 3.97 22.32 -29.83
C GLY A 209 4.92 21.47 -28.97
N LEU A 210 5.07 20.17 -29.31
CA LEU A 210 5.88 19.20 -28.53
C LEU A 210 7.35 19.61 -28.33
N GLN A 211 7.87 20.50 -29.17
CA GLN A 211 9.27 20.93 -29.20
C GLN A 211 9.59 22.07 -28.21
N SER A 212 8.55 22.73 -27.67
CA SER A 212 8.65 23.78 -26.64
C SER A 212 8.81 23.21 -25.21
N VAL A 213 8.61 21.90 -25.04
CA VAL A 213 8.71 21.22 -23.74
C VAL A 213 10.19 20.99 -23.40
N GLY A 214 10.65 21.59 -22.30
CA GLY A 214 12.03 21.45 -21.84
C GLY A 214 12.41 20.01 -21.46
N PRO A 215 13.71 19.67 -21.47
CA PRO A 215 14.17 18.30 -21.18
C PRO A 215 13.81 17.84 -19.76
N TYR A 216 13.87 18.74 -18.78
CA TYR A 216 13.49 18.43 -17.39
C TYR A 216 12.00 18.13 -17.23
N GLU A 217 11.15 18.78 -18.03
CA GLU A 217 9.71 18.57 -18.03
C GLU A 217 9.37 17.17 -18.59
N TRP A 218 10.03 16.77 -19.69
CA TRP A 218 9.89 15.42 -20.24
C TRP A 218 10.27 14.33 -19.23
N ILE A 219 11.35 14.53 -18.47
CA ILE A 219 11.77 13.59 -17.42
C ILE A 219 10.65 13.42 -16.38
N VAL A 220 10.04 14.53 -15.94
CA VAL A 220 8.93 14.49 -14.97
C VAL A 220 7.72 13.76 -15.53
N TYR A 221 7.33 14.03 -16.78
CA TYR A 221 6.18 13.35 -17.40
C TYR A 221 6.42 11.86 -17.62
N ILE A 222 7.61 11.47 -18.07
CA ILE A 222 7.98 10.06 -18.25
C ILE A 222 7.99 9.35 -16.89
N HIS A 223 8.53 9.99 -15.86
CA HIS A 223 8.54 9.44 -14.51
C HIS A 223 7.13 9.26 -13.97
N LEU A 224 6.27 10.29 -14.09
CA LEU A 224 4.87 10.25 -13.69
C LEU A 224 4.11 9.13 -14.39
N LEU A 225 4.28 8.99 -15.71
CA LEU A 225 3.64 7.93 -16.48
C LEU A 225 4.11 6.55 -16.01
N GLY A 226 5.42 6.39 -15.77
CA GLY A 226 5.99 5.17 -15.21
C GLY A 226 5.37 4.81 -13.85
N ASP A 227 5.28 5.78 -12.94
CA ASP A 227 4.71 5.58 -11.61
C ASP A 227 3.21 5.24 -11.67
N VAL A 228 2.41 5.95 -12.48
CA VAL A 228 0.97 5.67 -12.63
C VAL A 228 0.73 4.25 -13.16
N LEU A 229 1.50 3.82 -14.16
CA LEU A 229 1.40 2.46 -14.70
C LEU A 229 1.84 1.40 -13.67
N GLU A 230 2.87 1.69 -12.87
CA GLU A 230 3.31 0.81 -11.80
C GLU A 230 2.23 0.65 -10.72
N GLN A 231 1.60 1.75 -10.32
CA GLN A 231 0.54 1.74 -9.31
C GLN A 231 -0.71 1.03 -9.81
N TYR A 232 -1.11 1.25 -11.07
CA TYR A 232 -2.21 0.52 -11.69
C TYR A 232 -1.98 -0.99 -11.64
N ARG A 233 -0.77 -1.44 -12.00
CA ARG A 233 -0.39 -2.85 -11.90
C ARG A 233 -0.38 -3.35 -10.45
N HIS A 234 0.13 -2.55 -9.53
CA HIS A 234 0.19 -2.91 -8.12
C HIS A 234 -1.22 -3.15 -7.55
N VAL A 235 -2.18 -2.28 -7.86
CA VAL A 235 -3.61 -2.46 -7.51
C VAL A 235 -4.21 -3.70 -8.17
N GLY A 236 -3.82 -4.00 -9.41
CA GLY A 236 -4.28 -5.18 -10.13
C GLY A 236 -3.78 -6.52 -9.57
N LEU A 237 -2.57 -6.54 -8.98
CA LEU A 237 -1.94 -7.75 -8.44
C LEU A 237 -2.19 -7.98 -6.95
N LYS A 238 -2.42 -6.92 -6.17
CA LYS A 238 -2.60 -7.05 -4.72
C LYS A 238 -3.97 -7.65 -4.42
N GLU A 239 -3.99 -8.77 -3.71
CA GLU A 239 -5.24 -9.27 -3.15
C GLU A 239 -5.74 -8.28 -2.09
N PRO A 240 -7.04 -7.93 -2.09
CA PRO A 240 -7.54 -6.96 -1.14
C PRO A 240 -7.47 -7.55 0.27
N LYS A 241 -6.90 -6.78 1.21
CA LYS A 241 -6.80 -7.19 2.62
C LYS A 241 -8.21 -7.43 3.17
N PHE A 242 -8.37 -8.50 3.95
CA PHE A 242 -9.65 -8.85 4.55
C PHE A 242 -10.11 -7.72 5.50
N PRO A 243 -11.37 -7.27 5.42
CA PRO A 243 -11.81 -6.14 6.22
C PRO A 243 -11.93 -6.49 7.71
N THR A 244 -11.61 -5.51 8.55
CA THR A 244 -11.70 -5.59 10.02
C THR A 244 -12.99 -4.97 10.58
N ASP A 245 -13.81 -4.31 9.74
CA ASP A 245 -15.04 -3.59 10.11
C ASP A 245 -16.35 -4.21 9.55
N LEU A 246 -17.48 -3.93 10.23
CA LEU A 246 -18.72 -4.76 10.18
C LEU A 246 -19.54 -4.45 8.93
N THR A 247 -19.33 -3.25 8.40
CA THR A 247 -19.89 -2.73 7.16
C THR A 247 -19.36 -3.47 5.92
N ASP A 248 -18.08 -3.87 5.93
CA ASP A 248 -17.43 -4.45 4.75
C ASP A 248 -17.76 -5.95 4.57
N ILE A 249 -18.21 -6.64 5.63
CA ILE A 249 -18.63 -8.05 5.54
C ILE A 249 -20.00 -8.21 4.89
N TYR A 250 -20.93 -7.28 5.12
CA TYR A 250 -22.22 -7.31 4.43
C TYR A 250 -22.05 -7.08 2.92
N GLU A 251 -21.12 -6.21 2.51
CA GLU A 251 -20.73 -5.99 1.12
C GLU A 251 -20.03 -7.22 0.48
N SER A 252 -19.30 -8.02 1.27
CA SER A 252 -18.57 -9.20 0.79
C SER A 252 -19.46 -10.36 0.31
N LYS A 253 -20.77 -10.35 0.64
CA LYS A 253 -21.71 -11.43 0.29
C LYS A 253 -22.25 -11.37 -1.14
N THR A 254 -22.10 -10.25 -1.83
CA THR A 254 -22.58 -10.09 -3.22
C THR A 254 -21.39 -10.05 -4.17
N LEU A 255 -21.12 -11.15 -4.90
CA LEU A 255 -20.55 -11.26 -6.28
C LEU A 255 -19.54 -10.20 -6.82
N LEU A 256 -18.92 -9.38 -5.96
CA LEU A 256 -18.10 -8.21 -6.28
C LEU A 256 -16.70 -8.35 -5.66
N LYS A 257 -16.30 -9.58 -5.28
CA LYS A 257 -14.91 -9.93 -4.97
C LYS A 257 -13.95 -9.63 -6.14
N HIS A 258 -14.50 -9.44 -7.35
CA HIS A 258 -13.80 -9.02 -8.57
C HIS A 258 -14.00 -7.56 -8.98
N SER A 259 -14.80 -6.76 -8.27
CA SER A 259 -15.00 -5.37 -8.67
C SER A 259 -13.73 -4.57 -8.44
N TRP A 260 -13.17 -4.02 -9.51
CA TRP A 260 -12.00 -3.14 -9.50
C TRP A 260 -12.14 -2.01 -8.46
N LEU A 261 -13.37 -1.52 -8.25
CA LEU A 261 -13.68 -0.47 -7.28
C LEU A 261 -13.32 -0.85 -5.84
N TYR A 262 -13.54 -2.11 -5.44
CA TYR A 262 -13.19 -2.56 -4.09
C TYR A 262 -11.67 -2.58 -3.88
N ARG A 263 -10.90 -2.99 -4.91
CA ARG A 263 -9.43 -2.97 -4.88
C ARG A 263 -8.91 -1.54 -4.79
N VAL A 264 -9.50 -0.61 -5.54
CA VAL A 264 -9.17 0.82 -5.47
C VAL A 264 -9.53 1.40 -4.10
N LYS A 265 -10.72 1.10 -3.55
CA LYS A 265 -11.14 1.55 -2.21
C LYS A 265 -10.16 1.08 -1.13
N SER A 266 -9.75 -0.19 -1.17
CA SER A 266 -8.74 -0.74 -0.25
C SER A 266 -7.37 -0.08 -0.42
N TYR A 267 -6.95 0.18 -1.67
CA TYR A 267 -5.71 0.89 -1.97
C TYR A 267 -5.70 2.32 -1.40
N LEU A 268 -6.82 3.04 -1.51
CA LEU A 268 -7.00 4.40 -1.00
C LEU A 268 -7.08 4.49 0.53
N TYR A 269 -7.21 3.37 1.26
CA TYR A 269 -7.16 3.42 2.73
C TYR A 269 -5.76 3.80 3.26
N ASN A 270 -4.71 3.55 2.47
CA ASN A 270 -3.35 3.90 2.85
C ASN A 270 -3.07 5.39 2.61
N PHE A 271 -2.67 6.10 3.67
CA PHE A 271 -2.30 7.52 3.63
C PHE A 271 -1.32 7.87 2.50
N TRP A 272 -0.26 7.07 2.33
CA TRP A 272 0.75 7.31 1.29
C TRP A 272 0.21 7.14 -0.13
N ASN A 273 -0.74 6.23 -0.31
CA ASN A 273 -1.37 6.00 -1.61
C ASN A 273 -2.32 7.15 -1.97
N ILE A 274 -3.03 7.71 -0.99
CA ILE A 274 -3.83 8.93 -1.18
C ILE A 274 -2.92 10.08 -1.63
N LEU A 275 -1.78 10.26 -0.95
CA LEU A 275 -0.81 11.30 -1.28
C LEU A 275 -0.31 11.18 -2.73
N ASP A 276 0.01 9.97 -3.17
CA ASP A 276 0.39 9.69 -4.56
C ASP A 276 -0.72 10.07 -5.54
N VAL A 277 -1.95 9.62 -5.29
CA VAL A 277 -3.10 9.93 -6.16
C VAL A 277 -3.37 11.43 -6.24
N ILE A 278 -3.28 12.16 -5.13
CA ILE A 278 -3.40 13.63 -5.11
C ILE A 278 -2.30 14.25 -5.96
N SER A 279 -1.04 13.80 -5.80
CA SER A 279 0.08 14.32 -6.58
C SER A 279 -0.08 14.12 -8.09
N TYR A 280 -0.62 12.97 -8.50
CA TYR A 280 -0.88 12.65 -9.90
C TYR A 280 -2.01 13.51 -10.46
N ILE A 281 -3.12 13.65 -9.73
CA ILE A 281 -4.25 14.48 -10.16
C ILE A 281 -3.81 15.95 -10.31
N LEU A 282 -3.05 16.48 -9.35
CA LEU A 282 -2.55 17.86 -9.40
C LEU A 282 -1.61 18.09 -10.59
N THR A 283 -0.70 17.15 -10.84
CA THR A 283 0.27 17.28 -11.94
C THR A 283 -0.41 17.10 -13.31
N VAL A 284 -1.33 16.15 -13.46
CA VAL A 284 -2.10 15.96 -14.69
C VAL A 284 -3.02 17.14 -14.96
N THR A 285 -3.71 17.66 -13.95
CA THR A 285 -4.57 18.86 -14.12
C THR A 285 -3.74 20.09 -14.49
N ALA A 286 -2.57 20.30 -13.90
CA ALA A 286 -1.64 21.36 -14.31
C ALA A 286 -1.23 21.21 -15.79
N MET A 287 -0.88 20.00 -16.22
CA MET A 287 -0.55 19.69 -17.61
C MET A 287 -1.72 20.00 -18.56
N LEU A 288 -2.94 19.56 -18.21
CA LEU A 288 -4.14 19.80 -19.03
C LEU A 288 -4.49 21.29 -19.10
N VAL A 289 -4.41 22.03 -17.99
CA VAL A 289 -4.66 23.47 -17.97
C VAL A 289 -3.64 24.21 -18.83
N ARG A 290 -2.36 23.82 -18.77
CA ARG A 290 -1.30 24.38 -19.63
C ARG A 290 -1.55 24.12 -21.11
N PHE A 291 -2.09 22.96 -21.46
CA PHE A 291 -2.36 22.59 -22.85
C PHE A 291 -3.63 23.24 -23.41
N PHE A 292 -4.74 23.25 -22.66
CA PHE A 292 -6.04 23.71 -23.15
C PHE A 292 -6.30 25.21 -22.94
N LYS A 293 -5.61 25.87 -22.00
CA LYS A 293 -5.77 27.32 -21.75
C LYS A 293 -4.41 28.04 -21.80
N PRO A 294 -3.90 28.32 -23.02
CA PRO A 294 -2.76 29.21 -23.21
C PRO A 294 -3.10 30.59 -22.64
N THR A 295 -2.53 30.98 -21.50
CA THR A 295 -2.61 32.37 -21.03
C THR A 295 -1.22 32.89 -20.72
N THR A 296 -0.98 34.18 -20.99
CA THR A 296 0.34 34.81 -20.86
C THR A 296 0.89 34.80 -19.43
N THR A 297 0.06 34.61 -18.41
CA THR A 297 0.49 34.66 -17.00
C THR A 297 0.37 33.35 -16.24
N ASN A 298 -0.24 32.28 -16.80
CA ASN A 298 -0.34 30.89 -16.28
C ASN A 298 -0.26 30.68 -14.74
N ASN A 299 -0.79 31.61 -13.94
CA ASN A 299 -0.65 31.61 -12.48
C ASN A 299 -1.33 30.39 -11.86
N LEU A 300 -2.43 29.95 -12.46
CA LEU A 300 -3.18 28.77 -12.05
C LEU A 300 -2.36 27.49 -12.25
N THR A 301 -1.72 27.33 -13.41
CA THR A 301 -0.83 26.20 -13.73
C THR A 301 0.33 26.12 -12.75
N ARG A 302 0.98 27.26 -12.48
CA ARG A 302 2.08 27.36 -11.51
C ARG A 302 1.63 26.95 -10.11
N ARG A 303 0.43 27.35 -9.67
CA ARG A 303 -0.15 26.93 -8.38
C ARG A 303 -0.34 25.41 -8.31
N PHE A 304 -0.96 24.80 -9.33
CA PHE A 304 -1.16 23.35 -9.35
C PHE A 304 0.15 22.56 -9.39
N TYR A 305 1.13 22.98 -10.20
CA TYR A 305 2.46 22.36 -10.19
C TYR A 305 3.20 22.54 -8.85
N SER A 306 3.11 23.72 -8.22
CA SER A 306 3.73 23.94 -6.90
C SER A 306 3.13 23.06 -5.82
N LEU A 307 1.81 22.87 -5.82
CA LEU A 307 1.13 21.98 -4.88
C LEU A 307 1.46 20.51 -5.20
N GLY A 308 1.51 20.14 -6.47
CA GLY A 308 1.94 18.82 -6.93
C GLY A 308 3.35 18.47 -6.45
N LEU A 309 4.32 19.37 -6.67
CA LEU A 309 5.70 19.23 -6.20
C LEU A 309 5.77 19.07 -4.67
N PHE A 310 5.04 19.91 -3.93
CA PHE A 310 4.97 19.79 -2.46
C PHE A 310 4.47 18.41 -2.02
N THR A 311 3.42 17.88 -2.65
CA THR A 311 2.93 16.53 -2.34
C THR A 311 3.94 15.43 -2.69
N MET A 312 4.71 15.58 -3.78
CA MET A 312 5.79 14.64 -4.12
C MET A 312 6.96 14.69 -3.11
N TYR A 313 7.31 15.87 -2.57
CA TYR A 313 8.27 15.97 -1.47
C TYR A 313 7.77 15.28 -0.20
N MET A 314 6.49 15.46 0.15
CA MET A 314 5.90 14.75 1.27
C MET A 314 5.95 13.23 1.04
N ARG A 315 5.75 12.75 -0.20
CA ARG A 315 5.91 11.34 -0.57
C ARG A 315 7.34 10.84 -0.38
N PHE A 316 8.34 11.68 -0.66
CA PHE A 316 9.75 11.30 -0.46
C PHE A 316 10.05 10.88 0.98
N LEU A 317 9.37 11.46 1.99
CA LEU A 317 9.52 11.09 3.40
C LEU A 317 9.22 9.62 3.68
N HIS A 318 8.49 8.92 2.80
CA HIS A 318 8.23 7.49 2.93
C HIS A 318 9.51 6.64 2.99
N ILE A 319 10.64 7.11 2.43
CA ILE A 319 11.94 6.43 2.54
C ILE A 319 12.35 6.20 4.01
N ILE A 320 12.01 7.15 4.89
CA ILE A 320 12.36 7.13 6.30
C ILE A 320 11.61 6.01 7.04
N LEU A 321 10.47 5.53 6.51
CA LEU A 321 9.70 4.43 7.09
C LEU A 321 10.50 3.12 7.13
N VAL A 322 11.43 2.92 6.19
CA VAL A 322 12.26 1.70 6.12
C VAL A 322 13.41 1.74 7.11
N GLU A 323 13.81 2.93 7.56
CA GLU A 323 14.95 3.08 8.46
C GLU A 323 14.62 2.58 9.87
N ARG A 324 15.51 1.76 10.45
CA ARG A 324 15.26 1.07 11.73
C ARG A 324 15.03 2.03 12.90
N LYS A 325 15.72 3.17 12.90
CA LYS A 325 15.66 4.15 14.00
C LYS A 325 14.54 5.17 13.84
N LEU A 326 14.23 5.55 12.60
CA LEU A 326 13.29 6.64 12.30
C LEU A 326 11.88 6.14 11.94
N GLY A 327 11.77 4.94 11.36
CA GLY A 327 10.49 4.37 10.96
C GLY A 327 9.46 4.27 12.08
N PRO A 328 9.78 3.71 13.27
CA PRO A 328 8.84 3.68 14.40
C PRO A 328 8.39 5.08 14.85
N LYS A 329 9.25 6.10 14.73
CA LYS A 329 8.91 7.48 15.09
C LYS A 329 7.87 8.07 14.14
N ILE A 330 7.99 7.81 12.83
CA ILE A 330 7.00 8.26 11.84
C ILE A 330 5.64 7.60 12.05
N ILE A 331 5.62 6.29 12.33
CA ILE A 331 4.38 5.55 12.62
C ILE A 331 3.68 6.15 13.84
N MET A 332 4.45 6.50 14.86
CA MET A 332 3.93 7.14 16.06
C MET A 332 3.38 8.55 15.76
N ILE A 333 4.08 9.37 14.97
CA ILE A 333 3.55 10.67 14.51
C ILE A 333 2.22 10.49 13.78
N LYS A 334 2.13 9.52 12.86
CA LYS A 334 0.88 9.23 12.12
C LYS A 334 -0.29 8.92 13.06
N GLU A 335 -0.08 8.08 14.06
CA GLU A 335 -1.14 7.73 15.02
C GLU A 335 -1.49 8.91 15.96
N MET A 336 -0.52 9.77 16.28
CA MET A 336 -0.76 10.99 17.06
C MET A 336 -1.55 12.04 16.28
N VAL A 337 -1.31 12.19 14.98
CA VAL A 337 -2.03 13.17 14.13
C VAL A 337 -3.53 12.86 14.04
N LYS A 338 -3.94 11.58 14.06
CA LYS A 338 -5.37 11.21 14.09
C LYS A 338 -6.08 11.69 15.36
N GLU A 339 -5.38 11.76 16.49
CA GLU A 339 -5.90 12.35 17.74
C GLU A 339 -5.90 13.88 17.64
N LEU A 340 -4.83 14.46 17.07
CA LEU A 340 -4.71 15.91 16.88
C LEU A 340 -5.86 16.49 16.06
N LEU A 341 -6.25 15.82 14.97
CA LEU A 341 -7.32 16.30 14.09
C LEU A 341 -8.66 16.47 14.82
N ARG A 342 -8.97 15.58 15.78
CA ARG A 342 -10.17 15.72 16.62
C ARG A 342 -10.10 16.96 17.52
N PHE A 343 -8.91 17.25 18.05
CA PHE A 343 -8.70 18.45 18.87
C PHE A 343 -8.72 19.73 18.04
N ILE A 344 -8.12 19.74 16.85
CA ILE A 344 -8.16 20.88 15.91
C ILE A 344 -9.61 21.27 15.62
N GLY A 345 -10.54 20.31 15.53
CA GLY A 345 -11.97 20.62 15.41
C GLY A 345 -12.53 21.48 16.54
N ILE A 346 -12.16 21.20 17.80
CA ILE A 346 -12.56 22.00 18.97
C ILE A 346 -11.92 23.40 18.91
N LEU A 347 -10.63 23.46 18.55
CA LEU A 347 -9.89 24.72 18.40
C LEU A 347 -10.53 25.61 17.32
N LEU A 348 -10.96 25.04 16.20
CA LEU A 348 -11.63 25.77 15.11
C LEU A 348 -12.95 26.41 15.54
N ILE A 349 -13.74 25.72 16.38
CA ILE A 349 -15.01 26.29 16.90
C ILE A 349 -14.73 27.52 17.77
N PHE A 350 -13.74 27.44 18.67
CA PHE A 350 -13.37 28.55 19.54
C PHE A 350 -12.76 29.71 18.73
N MET A 351 -11.87 29.40 17.79
CA MET A 351 -11.23 30.36 16.88
C MET A 351 -12.26 31.12 16.03
N MET A 352 -13.26 30.42 15.49
CA MET A 352 -14.33 31.04 14.71
C MET A 352 -15.19 31.99 15.54
N GLY A 353 -15.52 31.62 16.79
CA GLY A 353 -16.28 32.48 17.70
C GLY A 353 -15.58 33.80 17.99
N VAL A 354 -14.29 33.74 18.31
CA VAL A 354 -13.47 34.94 18.57
C VAL A 354 -13.23 35.75 17.30
N GLY A 355 -12.99 35.10 16.15
CA GLY A 355 -12.81 35.76 14.87
C GLY A 355 -14.03 36.56 14.42
N VAL A 356 -15.23 35.99 14.58
CA VAL A 356 -16.48 36.70 14.27
C VAL A 356 -16.65 37.89 15.19
N LEU A 357 -16.32 37.75 16.48
CA LEU A 357 -16.38 38.85 17.43
C LEU A 357 -15.44 39.99 17.05
N TYR A 358 -14.19 39.69 16.67
CA TYR A 358 -13.24 40.70 16.21
C TYR A 358 -13.77 41.45 14.99
N HIS A 359 -14.18 40.70 13.97
CA HIS A 359 -14.63 41.29 12.72
C HIS A 359 -15.91 42.12 12.90
N ALA A 360 -16.84 41.70 13.77
CA ALA A 360 -18.10 42.40 14.01
C ALA A 360 -17.89 43.78 14.65
N ASN A 361 -16.96 43.91 15.59
CA ASN A 361 -16.69 45.18 16.27
C ASN A 361 -15.71 46.07 15.49
N MET A 362 -14.73 45.47 14.80
CA MET A 362 -13.73 46.21 14.03
C MET A 362 -14.31 46.84 12.75
N TYR A 363 -15.27 46.15 12.10
CA TYR A 363 -15.90 46.60 10.85
C TYR A 363 -17.44 46.53 10.94
N PRO A 364 -18.10 47.46 11.66
CA PRO A 364 -19.54 47.45 11.81
C PRO A 364 -20.27 47.73 10.49
N LYS A 365 -21.38 47.05 10.17
CA LYS A 365 -22.19 47.25 8.94
C LYS A 365 -21.44 47.00 7.62
N HIS A 366 -20.71 45.90 7.53
CA HIS A 366 -20.14 45.46 6.26
C HIS A 366 -21.02 44.34 5.68
N GLU A 367 -21.57 44.51 4.47
CA GLU A 367 -22.72 43.70 4.04
C GLU A 367 -22.38 42.38 3.31
N ASP A 368 -21.14 42.14 2.87
CA ASP A 368 -20.84 40.97 2.02
C ASP A 368 -19.89 39.93 2.63
N MET A 369 -20.41 38.83 3.20
CA MET A 369 -19.57 37.70 3.63
C MET A 369 -18.90 36.99 2.45
N TRP A 370 -19.65 36.81 1.36
CA TRP A 370 -19.29 36.04 0.18
C TRP A 370 -19.20 36.95 -1.05
N ASN A 371 -18.10 37.69 -1.18
CA ASN A 371 -17.92 38.62 -2.31
C ASN A 371 -17.99 37.87 -3.66
N SER A 372 -18.76 38.42 -4.60
CA SER A 372 -18.93 37.92 -5.98
C SER A 372 -17.65 37.90 -6.81
N ALA A 373 -16.60 38.64 -6.39
CA ALA A 373 -15.26 38.65 -7.00
C ALA A 373 -14.52 37.30 -6.87
N GLY A 374 -15.07 36.34 -6.12
CA GLY A 374 -14.59 34.96 -6.05
C GLY A 374 -14.04 34.54 -4.68
N TRP A 375 -13.69 33.27 -4.57
CA TRP A 375 -13.30 32.60 -3.32
C TRP A 375 -12.16 33.26 -2.54
N THR A 376 -11.20 33.88 -3.25
CA THR A 376 -10.05 34.56 -2.66
C THR A 376 -10.45 35.75 -1.80
N TYR A 377 -11.55 36.43 -2.15
CA TYR A 377 -12.03 37.63 -1.48
C TYR A 377 -13.11 37.33 -0.43
N TRP A 378 -13.37 36.06 -0.13
CA TRP A 378 -14.30 35.69 0.93
C TRP A 378 -13.78 36.13 2.30
N ARG A 379 -14.64 36.78 3.09
CA ARG A 379 -14.23 37.38 4.37
C ARG A 379 -13.88 36.36 5.44
N ILE A 380 -14.33 35.12 5.28
CA ILE A 380 -14.00 34.02 6.19
C ILE A 380 -12.49 33.87 6.41
N TRP A 381 -11.67 34.14 5.37
CA TRP A 381 -10.20 34.09 5.48
C TRP A 381 -9.66 35.16 6.43
N LYS A 382 -10.20 36.38 6.37
CA LYS A 382 -9.82 37.49 7.26
C LYS A 382 -10.27 37.24 8.70
N ILE A 383 -11.49 36.72 8.87
CA ILE A 383 -12.08 36.38 10.18
C ILE A 383 -11.18 35.37 10.93
N MET A 384 -10.68 34.35 10.22
CA MET A 384 -9.86 33.30 10.83
C MET A 384 -8.38 33.70 11.00
N TYR A 385 -7.89 34.66 10.22
CA TYR A 385 -6.47 35.03 10.18
C TYR A 385 -5.94 35.52 11.53
N ILE A 386 -6.56 36.54 12.14
CA ILE A 386 -6.07 37.17 13.38
C ILE A 386 -6.08 36.17 14.56
N PRO A 387 -7.20 35.48 14.87
CA PRO A 387 -7.24 34.53 15.98
C PRO A 387 -6.33 33.31 15.79
N TYR A 388 -6.08 32.89 14.54
CA TYR A 388 -5.18 31.78 14.24
C TYR A 388 -3.73 32.10 14.66
N TRP A 389 -3.19 33.23 14.19
CA TRP A 389 -1.82 33.62 14.49
C TRP A 389 -1.59 33.95 15.97
N GLN A 390 -2.62 34.45 16.64
CA GLN A 390 -2.64 34.67 18.09
C GLN A 390 -2.36 33.38 18.90
N ILE A 391 -2.84 32.21 18.48
CA ILE A 391 -2.54 30.92 19.15
C ILE A 391 -1.03 30.62 19.18
N TYR A 392 -0.28 31.16 18.23
CA TYR A 392 1.17 30.99 18.15
C TYR A 392 1.96 32.10 18.86
N GLY A 393 1.28 33.03 19.54
CA GLY A 393 1.92 34.11 20.28
C GLY A 393 2.06 35.43 19.50
N PHE A 394 1.60 35.53 18.25
CA PHE A 394 1.63 36.79 17.51
C PHE A 394 0.53 37.72 17.99
N ASN A 395 0.90 38.96 18.37
CA ASN A 395 -0.05 40.00 18.75
C ASN A 395 -0.31 40.95 17.57
N PHE A 396 -1.58 41.29 17.34
CA PHE A 396 -2.02 42.22 16.29
C PHE A 396 -2.59 43.49 16.92
N LEU A 397 -1.93 44.01 17.96
CA LEU A 397 -2.41 45.19 18.69
C LEU A 397 -2.58 46.40 17.76
N ASP A 398 -1.62 46.61 16.85
CA ASP A 398 -1.67 47.68 15.85
C ASP A 398 -2.88 47.57 14.91
N SER A 399 -3.42 46.36 14.71
CA SER A 399 -4.61 46.14 13.88
C SER A 399 -5.91 46.49 14.61
N PHE A 400 -5.89 46.57 15.94
CA PHE A 400 -7.04 46.99 16.76
C PHE A 400 -7.05 48.51 17.02
N ASP A 401 -5.91 49.18 16.87
CA ASP A 401 -5.82 50.63 16.92
C ASP A 401 -6.26 51.24 15.59
N ALA A 402 -7.07 52.30 15.65
CA ALA A 402 -7.65 52.98 14.48
C ALA A 402 -6.63 53.76 13.61
N ASN A 403 -5.34 53.56 13.84
CA ASN A 403 -4.24 54.21 13.13
C ASN A 403 -3.67 53.27 12.06
N SER A 404 -4.48 52.92 11.06
CA SER A 404 -4.01 52.07 9.96
C SER A 404 -3.13 52.85 8.99
N THR A 405 -1.93 52.34 8.72
CA THR A 405 -0.99 52.80 7.67
C THR A 405 -1.36 52.28 6.26
N THR A 406 -2.44 51.52 6.14
CA THR A 406 -2.96 50.98 4.87
C THR A 406 -4.00 51.92 4.24
N PRO A 407 -4.14 51.95 2.90
CA PRO A 407 -5.19 52.73 2.25
C PRO A 407 -6.56 52.13 2.62
N CYS A 408 -7.30 52.84 3.48
CA CYS A 408 -8.65 52.48 3.90
C CYS A 408 -9.60 53.64 3.62
N THR A 409 -10.89 53.34 3.44
CA THR A 409 -11.92 54.37 3.21
C THR A 409 -13.02 54.26 4.25
N THR A 410 -13.67 55.38 4.54
CA THR A 410 -14.87 55.44 5.38
C THR A 410 -16.16 55.49 4.56
N ILE A 411 -16.04 55.59 3.23
CA ILE A 411 -17.12 55.78 2.27
C ILE A 411 -17.61 54.43 1.77
N GLN A 412 -18.92 54.18 1.92
CA GLN A 412 -19.53 52.89 1.63
C GLN A 412 -19.41 52.46 0.15
N SER A 413 -19.61 53.40 -0.78
CA SER A 413 -19.53 53.11 -2.22
C SER A 413 -18.13 52.73 -2.70
N GLU A 414 -17.07 53.16 -2.00
CA GLU A 414 -15.69 52.92 -2.43
C GLU A 414 -15.20 51.50 -2.09
N TRP A 415 -15.55 50.98 -0.91
CA TRP A 415 -15.20 49.61 -0.52
C TRP A 415 -16.15 48.55 -1.12
N GLU A 416 -17.33 48.96 -1.61
CA GLU A 416 -18.27 48.06 -2.31
C GLU A 416 -17.90 47.90 -3.78
N SER A 417 -17.41 48.97 -4.41
CA SER A 417 -17.01 48.95 -5.82
C SER A 417 -15.62 48.32 -6.04
N ASN A 418 -14.69 48.50 -5.10
CA ASN A 418 -13.33 47.97 -5.19
C ASN A 418 -13.04 46.97 -4.05
N PRO A 419 -12.82 45.68 -4.35
CA PRO A 419 -12.54 44.66 -3.33
C PRO A 419 -11.17 44.82 -2.66
N ASP A 420 -10.26 45.60 -3.25
CA ASP A 420 -8.92 45.88 -2.73
C ASP A 420 -8.89 47.02 -1.70
N ILE A 421 -9.97 47.81 -1.61
CA ILE A 421 -10.10 48.92 -0.67
C ILE A 421 -10.92 48.47 0.52
N GLU A 422 -10.32 48.51 1.70
CA GLU A 422 -10.97 48.07 2.93
C GLU A 422 -11.56 49.24 3.72
N ARG A 423 -12.64 48.97 4.44
CA ARG A 423 -13.15 49.90 5.43
C ARG A 423 -12.11 50.15 6.51
N CYS A 424 -11.96 51.40 6.95
CA CYS A 424 -11.11 51.71 8.10
C CYS A 424 -11.62 51.02 9.37
N ASN A 425 -10.69 50.43 10.13
CA ASN A 425 -11.01 49.78 11.40
C ASN A 425 -11.47 50.81 12.44
N ARG A 426 -12.31 50.38 13.38
CA ARG A 426 -12.73 51.20 14.51
C ARG A 426 -12.05 50.71 15.79
N TYR A 427 -11.52 51.67 16.56
CA TYR A 427 -11.02 51.38 17.90
C TYR A 427 -12.17 50.95 18.81
N ASP A 428 -12.00 49.81 19.47
CA ASP A 428 -12.89 49.30 20.52
C ASP A 428 -12.06 48.59 21.60
N TRP A 429 -12.22 49.05 22.85
CA TRP A 429 -11.50 48.50 24.00
C TRP A 429 -11.88 47.04 24.30
N VAL A 430 -13.09 46.61 23.90
CA VAL A 430 -13.58 45.24 24.08
C VAL A 430 -12.68 44.25 23.34
N LEU A 431 -12.17 44.63 22.17
CA LEU A 431 -11.26 43.81 21.35
C LEU A 431 -9.95 43.52 22.08
N ILE A 432 -9.39 44.53 22.75
CA ILE A 432 -8.13 44.41 23.51
C ILE A 432 -8.32 43.45 24.69
N VAL A 433 -9.43 43.60 25.43
CA VAL A 433 -9.73 42.74 26.59
C VAL A 433 -9.93 41.29 26.15
N ILE A 434 -10.70 41.06 25.09
CA ILE A 434 -10.96 39.70 24.58
C ILE A 434 -9.69 39.09 24.00
N ALA A 435 -8.86 39.86 23.31
CA ALA A 435 -7.57 39.39 22.81
C ALA A 435 -6.65 38.95 23.96
N ALA A 436 -6.57 39.72 25.04
CA ALA A 436 -5.79 39.34 26.22
C ALA A 436 -6.28 38.01 26.82
N PHE A 437 -7.61 37.86 26.99
CA PHE A 437 -8.21 36.64 27.53
C PHE A 437 -8.02 35.44 26.60
N TYR A 438 -8.21 35.64 25.29
CA TYR A 438 -8.01 34.61 24.27
C TYR A 438 -6.57 34.10 24.22
N MET A 439 -5.60 35.02 24.25
CA MET A 439 -4.17 34.67 24.28
C MET A 439 -3.82 33.88 25.54
N LEU A 440 -4.37 34.29 26.69
CA LEU A 440 -4.15 33.61 27.97
C LEU A 440 -4.73 32.19 27.94
N ILE A 441 -5.98 32.01 27.55
CA ILE A 441 -6.61 30.68 27.47
C ILE A 441 -5.92 29.81 26.42
N SER A 442 -5.65 30.34 25.23
CA SER A 442 -5.10 29.54 24.16
C SER A 442 -3.69 29.05 24.51
N ASN A 443 -2.84 29.93 25.04
CA ASN A 443 -1.44 29.60 25.30
C ASN A 443 -1.23 28.86 26.62
N LEU A 444 -1.97 29.20 27.70
CA LEU A 444 -1.80 28.52 28.99
C LEU A 444 -2.63 27.25 29.12
N LEU A 445 -3.82 27.20 28.52
CA LEU A 445 -4.74 26.07 28.68
C LEU A 445 -4.74 25.18 27.44
N LEU A 446 -5.11 25.70 26.27
CA LEU A 446 -5.34 24.85 25.09
C LEU A 446 -4.06 24.19 24.58
N VAL A 447 -2.99 24.96 24.35
CA VAL A 447 -1.71 24.42 23.87
C VAL A 447 -1.09 23.45 24.89
N ASN A 448 -1.09 23.79 26.18
CA ASN A 448 -0.55 22.92 27.23
C ASN A 448 -1.36 21.63 27.40
N LEU A 449 -2.69 21.69 27.26
CA LEU A 449 -3.53 20.51 27.25
C LEU A 449 -3.20 19.60 26.06
N VAL A 450 -2.98 20.16 24.87
CA VAL A 450 -2.55 19.39 23.68
C VAL A 450 -1.22 18.71 23.92
N ILE A 451 -0.23 19.41 24.50
CA ILE A 451 1.07 18.84 24.84
C ILE A 451 0.91 17.68 25.84
N ALA A 452 0.07 17.84 26.86
CA ALA A 452 -0.21 16.79 27.84
C ALA A 452 -0.89 15.56 27.21
N LEU A 453 -1.91 15.78 26.38
CA LEU A 453 -2.62 14.72 25.64
C LEU A 453 -1.68 13.96 24.71
N PHE A 454 -0.81 14.68 23.99
CA PHE A 454 0.21 14.07 23.16
C PHE A 454 1.22 13.26 23.96
N SER A 455 1.69 13.78 25.09
CA SER A 455 2.62 13.06 25.96
C SER A 455 2.02 11.74 26.49
N PHE A 456 0.72 11.73 26.81
CA PHE A 456 0.01 10.52 27.19
C PHE A 456 -0.13 9.53 26.03
N ARG A 457 -0.60 10.00 24.86
CA ARG A 457 -0.78 9.12 23.68
C ARG A 457 0.54 8.61 23.13
N PHE A 458 1.59 9.43 23.13
CA PHE A 458 2.94 9.07 22.72
C PHE A 458 3.42 7.82 23.46
N ARG A 459 3.33 7.80 24.80
CA ARG A 459 3.78 6.66 25.62
C ARG A 459 3.06 5.37 25.24
N ARG A 460 1.73 5.41 25.13
CA ARG A 460 0.91 4.24 24.78
C ARG A 460 1.16 3.73 23.36
N VAL A 461 1.37 4.65 22.41
CA VAL A 461 1.65 4.29 21.01
C VAL A 461 3.08 3.76 20.87
N GLN A 462 4.05 4.29 21.62
CA GLN A 462 5.46 3.88 21.55
C GLN A 462 5.66 2.41 21.89
N GLU A 463 4.92 1.86 22.86
CA GLU A 463 5.00 0.44 23.23
C GLU A 463 4.64 -0.50 22.07
N ASN A 464 3.67 -0.11 21.24
CA ASN A 464 3.17 -0.92 20.11
C ASN A 464 3.77 -0.54 18.75
N SER A 465 4.35 0.66 18.62
CA SER A 465 4.86 1.20 17.35
C SER A 465 6.02 0.36 16.79
N GLY A 466 6.84 -0.22 17.67
CA GLY A 466 7.92 -1.12 17.26
C GLY A 466 7.42 -2.40 16.59
N LYS A 467 6.34 -2.99 17.11
CA LYS A 467 5.68 -4.19 16.53
C LYS A 467 5.03 -3.83 15.20
N LEU A 468 4.30 -2.72 15.15
CA LEU A 468 3.67 -2.23 13.93
C LEU A 468 4.70 -1.89 12.84
N TRP A 469 5.85 -1.31 13.20
CA TRP A 469 6.93 -1.06 12.27
C TRP A 469 7.49 -2.35 11.67
N ARG A 470 7.73 -3.37 12.49
CA ARG A 470 8.19 -4.70 12.05
C ARG A 470 7.20 -5.38 11.10
N TYR A 471 5.90 -5.17 11.32
CA TYR A 471 4.83 -5.61 10.42
C TYR A 471 4.81 -4.83 9.10
N LEU A 472 4.80 -3.49 9.15
CA LEU A 472 4.80 -2.65 7.94
C LEU A 472 6.06 -2.88 7.08
N ARG A 473 7.18 -3.21 7.73
CA ARG A 473 8.41 -3.58 7.05
C ARG A 473 8.26 -4.82 6.18
N TYR A 474 7.47 -5.82 6.61
CA TYR A 474 7.17 -6.99 5.77
C TYR A 474 6.50 -6.57 4.46
N GLU A 475 5.51 -5.68 4.54
CA GLU A 475 4.77 -5.19 3.37
C GLU A 475 5.72 -4.53 2.36
N VAL A 476 6.58 -3.63 2.85
CA VAL A 476 7.56 -2.96 2.00
C VAL A 476 8.49 -3.97 1.32
N ILE A 477 9.03 -4.93 2.07
CA ILE A 477 9.97 -5.93 1.52
C ILE A 477 9.29 -6.75 0.41
N MET A 478 8.05 -7.18 0.62
CA MET A 478 7.31 -7.98 -0.37
C MET A 478 6.88 -7.16 -1.58
N ASP A 479 6.47 -5.91 -1.38
CA ASP A 479 6.10 -5.01 -2.48
C ASP A 479 7.30 -4.78 -3.43
N TYR A 480 8.48 -4.45 -2.88
CA TYR A 480 9.70 -4.20 -3.69
C TYR A 480 10.33 -5.46 -4.30
N ARG A 481 9.86 -6.66 -3.94
CA ARG A 481 10.23 -7.90 -4.64
C ARG A 481 9.63 -8.00 -6.05
N THR A 482 8.53 -7.29 -6.32
CA THR A 482 7.84 -7.34 -7.63
C THR A 482 7.86 -6.01 -8.38
N ILE A 483 8.07 -4.90 -7.69
CA ILE A 483 8.12 -3.56 -8.28
C ILE A 483 9.39 -3.40 -9.11
N ILE A 484 9.24 -2.75 -10.26
CA ILE A 484 10.34 -2.30 -11.12
C ILE A 484 10.33 -0.76 -11.03
N PRO A 485 11.48 -0.12 -10.74
CA PRO A 485 11.53 1.33 -10.58
C PRO A 485 11.19 2.07 -11.89
N ALA A 486 10.42 3.15 -11.81
CA ALA A 486 10.25 4.09 -12.91
C ALA A 486 11.56 4.87 -13.14
N PRO A 487 11.91 5.25 -14.38
CA PRO A 487 11.18 5.05 -15.64
C PRO A 487 11.45 3.71 -16.34
N LEU A 488 12.33 2.87 -15.78
CA LEU A 488 12.80 1.62 -16.41
C LEU A 488 11.67 0.62 -16.65
N ASN A 489 10.63 0.67 -15.80
CA ASN A 489 9.44 -0.14 -15.95
C ASN A 489 8.73 0.04 -17.31
N LEU A 490 8.82 1.23 -17.93
CA LEU A 490 8.23 1.52 -19.24
C LEU A 490 8.86 0.67 -20.36
N ILE A 491 10.13 0.29 -20.23
CA ILE A 491 10.86 -0.49 -21.24
C ILE A 491 10.84 -1.98 -20.88
N ILE A 492 11.16 -2.31 -19.62
CA ILE A 492 11.38 -3.70 -19.19
C ILE A 492 10.07 -4.50 -19.20
N ARG A 493 8.95 -3.89 -18.78
CA ARG A 493 7.68 -4.61 -18.66
C ARG A 493 7.13 -5.07 -20.02
N PRO A 494 7.07 -4.21 -21.06
CA PRO A 494 6.68 -4.67 -22.40
C PRO A 494 7.54 -5.82 -22.91
N ILE A 495 8.86 -5.77 -22.68
CA ILE A 495 9.78 -6.84 -23.06
C ILE A 495 9.43 -8.16 -22.34
N LEU A 496 9.24 -8.13 -21.02
CA LEU A 496 8.88 -9.32 -20.24
C LEU A 496 7.51 -9.90 -20.64
N SER A 497 6.53 -9.03 -20.92
CA SER A 497 5.22 -9.43 -21.42
C SER A 497 5.32 -10.08 -22.79
N CYS A 498 6.08 -9.49 -23.71
CA CYS A 498 6.35 -10.05 -25.04
C CYS A 498 7.03 -11.42 -24.94
N MET A 499 8.06 -11.56 -24.10
CA MET A 499 8.74 -12.84 -23.83
C MET A 499 7.79 -13.89 -23.23
N SER A 500 6.89 -13.48 -22.34
CA SER A 500 5.90 -14.37 -21.72
C SER A 500 4.86 -14.86 -22.74
N ILE A 501 4.40 -13.97 -23.62
CA ILE A 501 3.51 -14.29 -24.74
C ILE A 501 4.21 -15.23 -25.72
N TYR A 502 5.46 -14.94 -26.09
CA TYR A 502 6.27 -15.80 -26.94
C TYR A 502 6.45 -17.21 -26.33
N ARG A 503 6.76 -17.31 -25.03
CA ARG A 503 6.86 -18.60 -24.31
C ARG A 503 5.52 -19.34 -24.23
N LYS A 504 4.38 -18.63 -24.06
CA LYS A 504 3.04 -19.23 -24.11
C LYS A 504 2.73 -19.77 -25.51
N LEU A 505 2.97 -18.96 -26.56
CA LEU A 505 2.80 -19.38 -27.95
C LEU A 505 3.68 -20.59 -28.30
N ARG A 506 4.92 -20.63 -27.81
CA ARG A 506 5.82 -21.78 -27.97
C ARG A 506 5.32 -23.02 -27.22
N ARG A 507 4.78 -22.88 -26.00
CA ARG A 507 4.17 -23.98 -25.24
C ARG A 507 2.89 -24.51 -25.90
N CYS A 508 2.05 -23.64 -26.45
CA CYS A 508 0.87 -24.03 -27.21
C CYS A 508 1.26 -24.77 -28.50
N ARG A 509 2.29 -24.30 -29.21
CA ARG A 509 2.83 -24.98 -30.39
C ARG A 509 3.37 -26.37 -30.04
N HIS A 510 4.19 -26.49 -29.00
CA HIS A 510 4.74 -27.77 -28.55
C HIS A 510 3.65 -28.73 -28.04
N GLY A 511 2.61 -28.24 -27.36
CA GLY A 511 1.45 -29.03 -26.94
C GLY A 511 0.66 -29.58 -28.13
N ASN A 512 0.47 -28.77 -29.17
CA ASN A 512 -0.18 -29.21 -30.41
C ASN A 512 0.66 -30.25 -31.17
N ASP A 513 1.99 -30.09 -31.20
CA ASP A 513 2.90 -31.06 -31.84
C ASP A 513 2.85 -32.43 -31.14
N VAL A 514 2.85 -32.45 -29.81
CA VAL A 514 2.75 -33.70 -29.01
C VAL A 514 1.37 -34.36 -29.16
N HIS A 515 0.29 -33.57 -29.25
CA HIS A 515 -1.06 -34.10 -29.47
C HIS A 515 -1.22 -34.71 -30.87
N ASN A 516 -0.66 -34.05 -31.90
CA ASN A 516 -0.65 -34.57 -33.27
C ASN A 516 0.13 -35.89 -33.37
N GLN A 517 1.31 -36.00 -32.73
CA GLN A 517 2.09 -37.24 -32.72
C GLN A 517 1.35 -38.41 -32.03
N LYS A 518 0.61 -38.16 -30.95
CA LYS A 518 -0.20 -39.20 -30.27
C LYS A 518 -1.35 -39.66 -31.17
N THR A 519 -2.03 -38.72 -31.83
CA THR A 519 -3.14 -39.03 -32.75
C THR A 519 -2.67 -39.84 -33.96
N ASP A 520 -1.49 -39.55 -34.50
CA ASP A 520 -0.90 -40.31 -35.61
C ASP A 520 -0.44 -41.72 -35.19
N GLN A 521 0.08 -41.87 -33.98
CA GLN A 521 0.42 -43.20 -33.43
C GLN A 521 -0.83 -44.05 -33.18
N GLU A 522 -1.94 -43.47 -32.72
CA GLU A 522 -3.21 -44.18 -32.56
C GLU A 522 -3.82 -44.62 -33.90
N LYS A 523 -3.75 -43.76 -34.93
CA LYS A 523 -4.18 -44.15 -36.29
C LYS A 523 -3.37 -45.33 -36.82
N LYS A 524 -2.03 -45.29 -36.69
CA LYS A 524 -1.15 -46.40 -37.09
C LYS A 524 -1.46 -47.71 -36.37
N ARG A 525 -1.71 -47.67 -35.05
CA ARG A 525 -2.10 -48.87 -34.27
C ARG A 525 -3.45 -49.43 -34.71
N LYS A 526 -4.44 -48.58 -35.01
CA LYS A 526 -5.74 -49.01 -35.54
C LYS A 526 -5.60 -49.68 -36.90
N ASP A 527 -4.82 -49.11 -37.81
CA ASP A 527 -4.58 -49.67 -39.14
C ASP A 527 -3.84 -51.02 -39.08
N GLU A 528 -2.86 -51.17 -38.19
CA GLU A 528 -2.17 -52.45 -37.95
C GLU A 528 -3.11 -53.52 -37.39
N SER A 529 -3.99 -53.15 -36.44
CA SER A 529 -4.98 -54.07 -35.89
C SER A 529 -5.98 -54.56 -36.95
N LEU A 530 -6.41 -53.66 -37.84
CA LEU A 530 -7.32 -53.98 -38.95
C LEU A 530 -6.65 -54.92 -39.97
N ARG A 531 -5.37 -54.68 -40.29
CA ARG A 531 -4.57 -55.56 -41.17
C ARG A 531 -4.37 -56.94 -40.55
N LYS A 532 -4.14 -57.01 -39.24
CA LYS A 532 -3.99 -58.29 -38.51
C LYS A 532 -5.29 -59.08 -38.49
N ASN A 533 -6.44 -58.41 -38.27
CA ASN A 533 -7.75 -59.04 -38.37
C ASN A 533 -8.07 -59.54 -39.78
N LYS A 534 -7.76 -58.76 -40.84
CA LYS A 534 -7.90 -59.23 -42.22
C LYS A 534 -7.06 -60.47 -42.51
N ARG A 535 -5.78 -60.50 -42.07
CA ARG A 535 -4.90 -61.68 -42.23
C ARG A 535 -5.45 -62.91 -41.50
N ASN A 536 -5.94 -62.74 -40.28
CA ASN A 536 -6.52 -63.85 -39.51
C ASN A 536 -7.80 -64.39 -40.18
N LYS A 537 -8.64 -63.50 -40.72
CA LYS A 537 -9.87 -63.88 -41.44
C LYS A 537 -9.58 -64.65 -42.73
N ILE A 538 -8.51 -64.28 -43.45
CA ILE A 538 -8.04 -65.01 -44.64
C ILE A 538 -7.51 -66.41 -44.24
N LYS A 539 -6.73 -66.51 -43.16
CA LYS A 539 -6.24 -67.81 -42.66
C LYS A 539 -7.38 -68.74 -42.25
N THR A 540 -8.44 -68.23 -41.61
CA THR A 540 -9.63 -69.03 -41.27
C THR A 540 -10.43 -69.45 -42.50
N LEU A 541 -10.49 -68.61 -43.55
CA LEU A 541 -11.13 -68.98 -44.82
C LEU A 541 -10.34 -70.07 -45.56
N GLN A 542 -9.01 -69.99 -45.55
CA GLN A 542 -8.13 -71.02 -46.12
C GLN A 542 -8.23 -72.35 -45.37
N SER A 543 -8.36 -72.34 -44.04
CA SER A 543 -8.57 -73.58 -43.28
C SER A 543 -9.94 -74.20 -43.51
N VAL A 544 -11.01 -73.39 -43.70
CA VAL A 544 -12.34 -73.91 -44.02
C VAL A 544 -12.39 -74.50 -45.44
N HIS A 545 -11.69 -73.89 -46.40
CA HIS A 545 -11.59 -74.44 -47.76
C HIS A 545 -10.80 -75.77 -47.80
N ALA A 546 -9.74 -75.89 -47.00
CA ALA A 546 -8.97 -77.12 -46.86
C ALA A 546 -9.78 -78.26 -46.19
N VAL A 547 -10.68 -77.94 -45.26
CA VAL A 547 -11.58 -78.94 -44.63
C VAL A 547 -12.67 -79.40 -45.59
N ASN A 548 -13.21 -78.50 -46.44
CA ASN A 548 -14.21 -78.89 -47.44
C ASN A 548 -13.63 -79.75 -48.58
N CYS A 549 -12.35 -79.57 -48.96
CA CYS A 549 -11.70 -80.45 -49.95
C CYS A 549 -11.44 -81.88 -49.44
N VAL A 550 -11.46 -82.12 -48.12
CA VAL A 550 -11.26 -83.46 -47.53
C VAL A 550 -12.59 -84.22 -47.41
N LEU A 551 -13.73 -83.55 -47.61
CA LEU A 551 -15.08 -84.15 -47.52
C LEU A 551 -15.68 -84.55 -48.89
N GLU A 552 -14.98 -84.33 -50.00
CA GLU A 552 -15.38 -84.73 -51.37
C GLU A 552 -14.46 -85.82 -51.99
N ILE A 553 -13.68 -86.53 -51.18
CA ILE A 553 -13.01 -87.81 -51.53
C ILE A 553 -13.61 -88.89 -50.64
#